data_AF-A0AAW1NJV2-F1
#
_entry.id   AF-A0AAW1NJV2-F1
#
_cell.length_a   1.000
_cell.length_b   1.000
_cell.length_c   1.000
_cell.angle_alpha   90.00
_cell.angle_beta   90.00
_cell.angle_gamma   90.00
#
_symmetry.space_group_name_H-M   'P 1'
#
loop_
_entity.id
_entity.type
_entity.pdbx_description
1 polymer ?
#
loop_
_entity_poly.entity_id
_entity_poly.type
_entity_poly.pdbx_seq_one_letter_code
_entity_poly.pdbx_strand_id
1 'polypeptide(L)'
;MATNRDGRSSSASSHSGSNVPTNRSSIRTPKRQRSGTNITYDDNSLDYLCPICFNLIEEAYITKCGHTFCYGCITKSIETAKRCPKCNASVTTNEIFPNFLLSNLIKKHKLRLNGLEAFGLTRDSSSEFSGAADGLKDFVASESQNLTLPDVNVMLEILTQRKQLLEAESRNKRVDWLRSCL
;
A
#
# COMPACT_ATOMS: atom_id res chain seq x y z
N MET A 1 59.67 6.39 48.71
CA MET A 1 58.36 7.04 48.92
C MET A 1 57.49 6.06 49.71
N ALA A 2 57.28 6.26 51.01
CA ALA A 2 56.11 6.91 51.61
C ALA A 2 54.79 6.15 51.31
N THR A 3 53.91 5.75 52.22
CA THR A 3 53.75 5.74 53.69
C THR A 3 52.51 4.86 53.94
N ASN A 4 52.49 4.07 55.01
CA ASN A 4 51.30 3.36 55.51
C ASN A 4 50.14 4.34 55.82
N ARG A 5 48.89 3.86 55.74
CA ARG A 5 47.84 3.94 56.80
C ARG A 5 46.48 3.44 56.31
N ASP A 6 45.91 2.51 57.09
CA ASP A 6 44.55 2.44 57.66
C ASP A 6 43.38 2.93 56.79
N GLY A 7 42.25 2.25 56.61
CA GLY A 7 41.56 1.33 57.49
C GLY A 7 40.06 1.70 57.50
N ARG A 8 39.22 0.67 57.59
CA ARG A 8 37.96 0.66 58.39
C ARG A 8 36.75 1.53 57.95
N SER A 9 35.77 0.80 57.40
CA SER A 9 34.40 0.57 57.93
C SER A 9 33.35 1.70 58.04
N SER A 10 32.16 1.34 57.51
CA SER A 10 30.83 1.46 58.13
C SER A 10 30.00 2.75 57.98
N SER A 11 28.91 2.59 57.21
CA SER A 11 27.49 2.88 57.52
C SER A 11 27.06 4.25 58.07
N ALA A 12 26.00 4.80 57.46
CA ALA A 12 24.65 4.97 58.05
C ALA A 12 23.94 6.26 57.59
N SER A 13 22.64 6.13 57.27
CA SER A 13 21.52 7.06 57.63
C SER A 13 21.56 8.52 57.10
N SER A 14 20.49 9.30 56.89
CA SER A 14 19.03 9.19 56.91
C SER A 14 18.46 10.61 56.68
N HIS A 15 17.38 10.72 55.90
CA HIS A 15 16.30 11.74 55.97
C HIS A 15 16.65 13.15 55.46
N SER A 16 15.85 13.79 54.60
CA SER A 16 14.61 14.46 55.02
C SER A 16 13.73 14.82 53.81
N GLY A 17 12.42 14.70 53.99
CA GLY A 17 11.42 15.07 52.99
C GLY A 17 11.07 16.56 53.01
N SER A 18 10.47 16.99 51.90
CA SER A 18 9.64 18.20 51.84
C SER A 18 8.37 17.86 51.09
N ASN A 19 7.25 17.96 51.81
CA ASN A 19 5.90 17.89 51.31
C ASN A 19 5.58 19.14 50.48
N VAL A 20 5.03 18.98 49.27
CA VAL A 20 4.25 20.02 48.58
C VAL A 20 2.96 19.38 48.04
N PRO A 21 1.79 20.02 48.22
CA PRO A 21 0.50 19.37 48.12
C PRO A 21 -0.17 19.48 46.74
N THR A 22 -1.03 18.49 46.47
CA THR A 22 -2.31 18.56 45.73
C THR A 22 -2.43 19.49 44.52
N ASN A 23 -2.53 18.91 43.32
CA ASN A 23 -3.73 19.10 42.50
C ASN A 23 -3.85 18.00 41.42
N ARG A 24 -4.81 17.10 41.63
CA ARG A 24 -5.16 16.03 40.68
C ARG A 24 -6.03 16.62 39.57
N SER A 25 -5.42 17.26 38.59
CA SER A 25 -6.10 17.58 37.33
C SER A 25 -5.84 16.45 36.35
N SER A 26 -6.81 15.55 36.26
CA SER A 26 -6.91 14.53 35.22
C SER A 26 -6.94 15.21 33.85
N ILE A 27 -5.77 15.40 33.22
CA ILE A 27 -5.69 15.73 31.80
C ILE A 27 -6.17 14.49 31.06
N ARG A 28 -7.46 14.51 30.69
CA ARG A 28 -8.02 13.61 29.69
C ARG A 28 -7.23 13.86 28.41
N THR A 29 -6.35 12.93 28.07
CA THR A 29 -5.82 12.86 26.71
C THR A 29 -7.02 12.69 25.78
N PRO A 30 -7.16 13.51 24.72
CA PRO A 30 -8.21 13.27 23.75
C PRO A 30 -7.93 11.91 23.12
N LYS A 31 -8.83 10.96 23.39
CA LYS A 31 -8.93 9.67 22.72
C LYS A 31 -9.11 9.98 21.23
N ARG A 32 -7.99 10.05 20.51
CA ARG A 32 -7.93 10.23 19.07
C ARG A 32 -8.84 9.15 18.48
N GLN A 33 -10.03 9.56 18.04
CA GLN A 33 -10.96 8.69 17.34
C GLN A 33 -10.22 8.23 16.09
N ARG A 34 -9.67 7.01 16.16
CA ARG A 34 -9.32 6.25 14.97
C ARG A 34 -10.65 6.03 14.26
N SER A 35 -10.95 6.88 13.29
CA SER A 35 -11.86 6.53 12.21
C SER A 35 -11.22 5.31 11.54
N GLY A 36 -11.64 4.14 12.00
CA GLY A 36 -11.25 2.86 11.45
C GLY A 36 -11.92 2.72 10.09
N THR A 37 -11.25 3.19 9.04
CA THR A 37 -11.35 2.48 7.78
C THR A 37 -10.79 1.09 8.07
N ASN A 38 -11.67 0.08 8.07
CA ASN A 38 -11.25 -1.32 8.06
C ASN A 38 -10.56 -1.56 6.72
N ILE A 39 -9.27 -1.22 6.66
CA ILE A 39 -8.37 -1.71 5.62
C ILE A 39 -8.30 -3.21 5.87
N THR A 40 -9.04 -3.98 5.08
CA THR A 40 -8.77 -5.41 4.96
C THR A 40 -7.34 -5.50 4.44
N TYR A 41 -6.46 -6.06 5.26
CA TYR A 41 -5.04 -6.17 4.98
C TYR A 41 -4.83 -7.17 3.83
N ASP A 42 -5.03 -6.73 2.58
CA ASP A 42 -4.18 -7.20 1.49
C ASP A 42 -2.84 -6.49 1.67
N ASP A 43 -1.92 -7.23 2.27
CA ASP A 43 -0.56 -6.86 2.66
C ASP A 43 0.23 -6.15 1.53
N ASN A 44 -0.17 -6.31 0.27
CA ASN A 44 0.52 -5.70 -0.88
C ASN A 44 0.12 -4.25 -1.18
N SER A 45 -0.98 -3.74 -0.62
CA SER A 45 -1.50 -2.40 -0.98
C SER A 45 -0.85 -1.25 -0.17
N LEU A 46 -0.37 -1.55 1.04
CA LEU A 46 0.24 -0.58 1.96
C LEU A 46 1.59 -0.06 1.45
N ASP A 47 2.32 -0.88 0.70
CA ASP A 47 3.65 -0.55 0.16
C ASP A 47 3.64 0.60 -0.87
N TYR A 48 2.47 0.89 -1.44
CA TYR A 48 2.27 1.95 -2.41
C TYR A 48 1.70 3.23 -1.80
N LEU A 49 1.40 3.25 -0.49
CA LEU A 49 0.80 4.41 0.16
C LEU A 49 1.84 5.38 0.69
N CYS A 50 1.55 6.66 0.53
CA CYS A 50 2.37 7.74 1.06
C CYS A 50 2.15 7.86 2.58
N PRO A 51 3.20 7.81 3.42
CA PRO A 51 3.04 7.96 4.87
C PRO A 51 2.53 9.32 5.35
N ILE A 52 2.47 10.33 4.47
CA ILE A 52 2.05 11.70 4.78
C ILE A 52 0.58 11.91 4.45
N CYS A 53 0.16 11.60 3.20
CA CYS A 53 -1.21 11.80 2.75
C CYS A 53 -2.10 10.55 2.80
N PHE A 54 -1.51 9.37 3.09
CA PHE A 54 -2.19 8.07 3.16
C PHE A 54 -2.90 7.63 1.88
N ASN A 55 -2.61 8.28 0.76
CA ASN A 55 -3.06 7.90 -0.58
C ASN A 55 -1.95 7.17 -1.32
N LEU A 56 -2.29 6.54 -2.46
CA LEU A 56 -1.28 6.01 -3.38
C LEU A 56 -0.25 7.10 -3.74
N ILE A 57 1.02 6.72 -3.76
CA ILE A 57 2.11 7.65 -4.03
C ILE A 57 1.99 8.16 -5.47
N GLU A 58 1.75 9.46 -5.58
CA GLU A 58 1.82 10.21 -6.85
C GLU A 58 3.21 10.79 -6.99
N GLU A 59 3.90 10.46 -8.09
CA GLU A 59 5.30 10.85 -8.35
C GLU A 59 6.22 10.45 -7.18
N ALA A 60 6.65 9.19 -7.17
CA ALA A 60 7.42 8.67 -6.04
C ALA A 60 8.80 9.31 -5.96
N TYR A 61 9.13 9.87 -4.80
CA TYR A 61 10.47 10.42 -4.48
C TYR A 61 11.03 9.75 -3.24
N ILE A 62 12.29 9.31 -3.34
CA ILE A 62 13.06 8.67 -2.28
C ILE A 62 14.04 9.67 -1.67
N THR A 63 14.02 9.74 -0.34
CA THR A 63 14.99 10.53 0.44
C THR A 63 16.32 9.80 0.56
N LYS A 64 17.43 10.49 0.86
CA LYS A 64 18.74 9.84 1.13
C LYS A 64 18.72 8.77 2.22
N CYS A 65 17.74 8.82 3.13
CA CYS A 65 17.56 7.83 4.19
C CYS A 65 16.73 6.61 3.75
N GLY A 66 16.31 6.53 2.48
CA GLY A 66 15.63 5.38 1.89
C GLY A 66 14.10 5.41 1.97
N HIS A 67 13.49 6.42 2.60
CA HIS A 67 12.03 6.52 2.70
C HIS A 67 11.42 7.23 1.49
N THR A 68 10.29 6.71 1.02
CA THR A 68 9.60 7.17 -0.19
C THR A 68 8.25 7.82 0.13
N PHE A 69 7.92 8.88 -0.61
CA PHE A 69 6.72 9.70 -0.45
C PHE A 69 6.28 10.26 -1.82
N CYS A 70 5.11 10.89 -1.89
CA CYS A 70 4.77 11.74 -3.05
C CYS A 70 5.72 12.95 -3.10
N TYR A 71 6.10 13.39 -4.30
CA TYR A 71 6.92 14.60 -4.50
C TYR A 71 6.35 15.81 -3.74
N GLY A 72 5.08 16.14 -3.97
CA GLY A 72 4.44 17.29 -3.32
C GLY A 72 4.34 17.16 -1.79
N CYS A 73 4.31 15.94 -1.25
CA CYS A 73 4.25 15.71 0.20
C CYS A 73 5.63 15.90 0.85
N ILE A 74 6.68 15.32 0.27
CA ILE A 74 8.02 15.41 0.86
C ILE A 74 8.61 16.81 0.73
N THR A 75 8.37 17.50 -0.39
CA THR A 75 8.87 18.87 -0.61
C THR A 75 8.34 19.83 0.45
N LYS A 76 7.02 19.85 0.70
CA LYS A 76 6.39 20.67 1.76
C LYS A 76 6.92 20.34 3.16
N SER A 77 7.15 19.05 3.43
CA SER A 77 7.68 18.62 4.73
C SER A 77 9.11 19.07 4.95
N ILE A 78 9.96 19.02 3.92
CA ILE A 78 11.36 19.44 4.01
C ILE A 78 11.46 20.96 4.13
N GLU A 79 10.62 21.72 3.43
CA GLU A 79 10.53 23.18 3.56
C GLU A 79 10.24 23.61 5.00
N THR A 80 9.39 22.86 5.70
CA THR A 80 8.99 23.17 7.08
C THR A 80 10.01 22.67 8.11
N ALA A 81 10.44 21.41 8.03
CA ALA A 81 11.17 20.74 9.11
C ALA A 81 12.59 20.30 8.76
N LYS A 82 12.97 20.28 7.46
CA LYS A 82 14.27 19.79 6.96
C LYS A 82 14.63 18.38 7.47
N ARG A 83 13.62 17.54 7.68
CA ARG A 83 13.76 16.18 8.22
C ARG A 83 12.80 15.22 7.54
N CYS A 84 13.19 13.95 7.49
CA CYS A 84 12.34 12.86 7.00
C CYS A 84 11.15 12.62 7.96
N PRO A 85 9.89 12.62 7.48
CA PRO A 85 8.73 12.36 8.33
C PRO A 85 8.65 10.97 8.94
N LYS A 86 9.37 9.99 8.36
CA LYS A 86 9.30 8.58 8.78
C LYS A 86 10.36 8.22 9.82
N CYS A 87 11.59 8.72 9.68
CA CYS A 87 12.70 8.38 10.59
C CYS A 87 13.41 9.57 11.22
N ASN A 88 12.96 10.79 10.95
CA ASN A 88 13.50 12.03 11.52
C ASN A 88 14.97 12.34 11.17
N ALA A 89 15.55 11.64 10.18
CA ALA A 89 16.87 11.95 9.62
C ALA A 89 16.88 13.36 9.00
N SER A 90 18.01 14.08 9.08
CA SER A 90 18.16 15.37 8.40
C SER A 90 18.15 15.16 6.89
N VAL A 91 17.27 15.87 6.17
CA VAL A 91 17.14 15.77 4.71
C VAL A 91 16.87 17.15 4.14
N THR A 92 17.53 17.50 3.04
CA THR A 92 17.34 18.74 2.29
C THR A 92 16.68 18.48 0.93
N THR A 93 16.23 19.54 0.26
CA THR A 93 15.54 19.47 -1.05
C THR A 93 16.42 18.87 -2.15
N ASN A 94 17.75 18.94 -2.01
CA ASN A 94 18.69 18.35 -2.97
C ASN A 94 19.01 16.88 -2.67
N GLU A 95 18.46 16.34 -1.58
CA GLU A 95 18.69 14.96 -1.11
C GLU A 95 17.42 14.09 -1.25
N ILE A 96 16.52 14.52 -2.13
CA ILE A 96 15.38 13.73 -2.60
C ILE A 96 15.53 13.46 -4.09
N PHE A 97 15.26 12.22 -4.49
CA PHE A 97 15.48 11.74 -5.85
C PHE A 97 14.23 11.05 -6.38
N PRO A 98 13.91 11.14 -7.67
CA PRO A 98 12.79 10.42 -8.26
C PRO A 98 13.02 8.91 -8.17
N ASN A 99 11.98 8.17 -7.77
CA ASN A 99 11.95 6.71 -7.76
C ASN A 99 11.10 6.20 -8.93
N PHE A 100 11.72 6.11 -10.11
CA PHE A 100 11.04 5.69 -11.34
C PHE A 100 10.54 4.24 -11.29
N LEU A 101 11.29 3.35 -10.64
CA LEU A 101 10.91 1.95 -10.49
C LEU A 101 9.61 1.83 -9.69
N LEU A 102 9.54 2.45 -8.51
CA LEU A 102 8.32 2.43 -7.71
C LEU A 102 7.17 3.14 -8.44
N SER A 103 7.43 4.25 -9.10
CA SER A 103 6.41 4.95 -9.90
C SER A 103 5.82 4.05 -10.98
N ASN A 104 6.63 3.25 -11.67
CA ASN A 104 6.17 2.30 -12.68
C ASN A 104 5.39 1.14 -12.07
N LEU A 105 5.81 0.64 -10.89
CA LEU A 105 5.08 -0.39 -10.16
C LEU A 105 3.71 0.12 -9.70
N ILE A 106 3.62 1.33 -9.16
CA ILE A 106 2.36 1.96 -8.76
C ILE A 106 1.46 2.17 -9.97
N LYS A 107 1.99 2.64 -11.10
CA LYS A 107 1.22 2.77 -12.35
C LYS A 107 0.66 1.41 -12.79
N LYS A 108 1.47 0.36 -12.79
CA LYS A 108 1.03 -1.01 -13.13
C LYS A 108 -0.02 -1.53 -12.15
N HIS A 109 0.15 -1.26 -10.86
CA HIS A 109 -0.81 -1.61 -9.82
C HIS A 109 -2.14 -0.89 -10.03
N LYS A 110 -2.10 0.42 -10.34
CA LYS A 110 -3.29 1.21 -10.69
C LYS A 110 -3.99 0.68 -11.92
N LEU A 111 -3.26 0.27 -12.96
CA LEU A 111 -3.87 -0.35 -14.15
C LEU A 111 -4.55 -1.69 -13.82
N ARG A 112 -3.98 -2.49 -12.91
CA ARG A 112 -4.61 -3.73 -12.44
C ARG A 112 -5.83 -3.48 -11.58
N LEU A 113 -5.79 -2.49 -10.68
CA LEU A 113 -6.95 -2.10 -9.89
C LEU A 113 -8.04 -1.48 -10.75
N ASN A 114 -7.70 -0.57 -11.65
CA ASN A 114 -8.66 0.02 -12.59
C ASN A 114 -9.22 -1.05 -13.54
N GLY A 115 -8.39 -2.03 -13.94
CA GLY A 115 -8.86 -3.21 -14.67
C GLY A 115 -9.69 -4.17 -13.82
N LEU A 116 -9.63 -4.11 -12.49
CA LEU A 116 -10.46 -4.89 -11.58
C LEU A 116 -11.77 -4.17 -11.27
N GLU A 117 -11.74 -2.85 -11.13
CA GLU A 117 -12.90 -1.97 -10.98
C GLU A 117 -13.72 -1.92 -12.28
N ALA A 118 -13.06 -1.91 -13.44
CA ALA A 118 -13.70 -2.07 -14.75
C ALA A 118 -14.44 -3.41 -14.89
N PHE A 119 -14.02 -4.46 -14.16
CA PHE A 119 -14.68 -5.77 -14.18
C PHE A 119 -15.69 -5.96 -13.05
N GLY A 120 -16.04 -4.91 -12.29
CA GLY A 120 -17.16 -4.94 -11.35
C GLY A 120 -17.01 -5.93 -10.19
N LEU A 121 -15.80 -6.39 -9.85
CA LEU A 121 -15.57 -7.25 -8.69
C LEU A 121 -15.55 -6.43 -7.40
N THR A 122 -16.62 -5.69 -7.12
CA THR A 122 -16.92 -5.31 -5.74
C THR A 122 -17.43 -6.56 -5.04
N ARG A 123 -16.66 -7.05 -4.06
CA ARG A 123 -17.07 -8.19 -3.24
C ARG A 123 -18.16 -7.74 -2.27
N ASP A 124 -19.37 -7.53 -2.77
CA ASP A 124 -20.57 -7.56 -1.94
C ASP A 124 -20.65 -8.95 -1.30
N SER A 125 -20.80 -8.97 0.02
CA SER A 125 -20.83 -10.19 0.83
C SER A 125 -22.20 -10.87 0.84
N SER A 126 -23.07 -10.62 -0.14
CA SER A 126 -24.44 -11.13 -0.12
C SER A 126 -25.12 -11.16 -1.49
N SER A 127 -24.65 -12.01 -2.42
CA SER A 127 -25.50 -12.86 -3.30
C SER A 127 -24.72 -13.36 -4.52
N GLU A 128 -24.76 -14.69 -4.70
CA GLU A 128 -24.63 -15.46 -5.93
C GLU A 128 -23.45 -15.23 -6.89
N PHE A 129 -22.72 -16.33 -7.12
CA PHE A 129 -21.62 -16.49 -8.06
C PHE A 129 -22.11 -16.29 -9.51
N SER A 130 -22.15 -15.04 -9.99
CA SER A 130 -22.23 -14.73 -11.42
C SER A 130 -20.86 -14.26 -11.89
N GLY A 131 -20.26 -15.05 -12.78
CA GLY A 131 -18.83 -15.08 -13.03
C GLY A 131 -18.27 -13.84 -13.73
N ALA A 132 -16.93 -13.71 -13.66
CA ALA A 132 -16.13 -12.64 -14.28
C ALA A 132 -16.41 -12.35 -15.77
N ALA A 133 -17.16 -13.21 -16.48
CA ALA A 133 -17.62 -12.99 -17.84
C ALA A 133 -18.74 -11.93 -17.94
N ASP A 134 -19.57 -11.76 -16.90
CA ASP A 134 -20.64 -10.76 -16.88
C ASP A 134 -20.03 -9.35 -16.75
N GLY A 135 -19.03 -9.17 -15.87
CA GLY A 135 -18.32 -7.89 -15.73
C GLY A 135 -17.58 -7.44 -17.00
N LEU A 136 -17.02 -8.38 -17.78
CA LEU A 136 -16.42 -8.05 -19.08
C LEU A 136 -17.46 -7.57 -20.10
N LYS A 137 -18.65 -8.18 -20.12
CA LYS A 137 -19.74 -7.77 -21.02
C LYS A 137 -20.22 -6.37 -20.69
N ASP A 138 -20.41 -6.08 -19.41
CA ASP A 138 -20.89 -4.79 -18.94
C ASP A 138 -19.89 -3.66 -19.23
N PHE A 139 -18.59 -3.93 -19.03
CA PHE A 139 -17.53 -2.98 -19.38
C PHE A 139 -17.47 -2.70 -20.90
N VAL A 140 -17.51 -3.75 -21.72
CA VAL A 140 -17.52 -3.59 -23.17
C VAL A 140 -18.77 -2.83 -23.62
N ALA A 141 -19.92 -3.04 -22.96
CA ALA A 141 -21.14 -2.29 -23.24
C ALA A 141 -21.03 -0.81 -22.81
N SER A 142 -20.50 -0.52 -21.62
CA SER A 142 -20.36 0.85 -21.11
C SER A 142 -19.34 1.69 -21.90
N GLU A 143 -18.24 1.08 -22.32
CA GLU A 143 -17.14 1.76 -23.01
C GLU A 143 -17.24 1.68 -24.54
N SER A 144 -18.28 1.00 -25.07
CA SER A 144 -18.46 0.78 -26.52
C SER A 144 -18.47 2.06 -27.35
N GLN A 145 -18.88 3.20 -26.76
CA GLN A 145 -18.94 4.50 -27.44
C GLN A 145 -17.56 5.16 -27.63
N ASN A 146 -16.54 4.69 -26.92
CA ASN A 146 -15.18 5.24 -26.95
C ASN A 146 -14.21 4.43 -27.83
N LEU A 147 -14.69 3.37 -28.48
CA LEU A 147 -13.89 2.48 -29.32
C LEU A 147 -13.98 2.88 -30.79
N THR A 148 -12.84 2.87 -31.47
CA THR A 148 -12.82 3.05 -32.93
C THR A 148 -13.07 1.71 -33.63
N LEU A 149 -13.54 1.74 -34.88
CA LEU A 149 -13.76 0.53 -35.68
C LEU A 149 -12.50 -0.38 -35.78
N PRO A 150 -11.27 0.16 -35.96
CA PRO A 150 -10.05 -0.63 -35.86
C PRO A 150 -9.90 -1.35 -34.51
N ASP A 151 -10.16 -0.66 -33.39
CA ASP A 151 -10.05 -1.25 -32.05
C ASP A 151 -11.01 -2.44 -31.89
N VAL A 152 -12.26 -2.27 -32.35
CA VAL A 152 -13.28 -3.33 -32.32
C VAL A 152 -12.87 -4.53 -33.17
N ASN A 153 -12.33 -4.30 -34.37
CA ASN A 153 -11.88 -5.39 -35.24
C ASN A 153 -10.73 -6.19 -34.61
N VAL A 154 -9.75 -5.51 -34.01
CA VAL A 154 -8.65 -6.17 -33.29
C VAL A 154 -9.18 -6.98 -32.12
N MET A 155 -10.13 -6.44 -31.34
CA MET A 155 -10.76 -7.17 -30.25
C MET A 155 -11.49 -8.42 -30.74
N LEU A 156 -12.28 -8.32 -31.81
CA LEU A 156 -13.00 -9.46 -32.40
C LEU A 156 -12.04 -10.53 -32.90
N GLU A 157 -10.92 -10.14 -33.53
CA GLU A 157 -9.91 -11.07 -34.00
C GLU A 157 -9.28 -11.87 -32.85
N ILE A 158 -8.83 -11.17 -31.79
CA ILE A 158 -8.26 -11.80 -30.59
C ILE A 158 -9.27 -12.75 -29.94
N LEU A 159 -10.51 -12.30 -29.74
CA LEU A 159 -11.55 -13.10 -29.08
C LEU A 159 -11.95 -14.32 -29.92
N THR A 160 -12.02 -14.16 -31.24
CA THR A 160 -12.30 -15.26 -32.17
C THR A 160 -11.18 -16.28 -32.16
N GLN A 161 -9.91 -15.85 -32.18
CA GLN A 161 -8.76 -16.74 -32.06
C GLN A 161 -8.79 -17.50 -30.74
N ARG A 162 -9.09 -16.83 -29.62
CA ARG A 162 -9.17 -17.48 -28.30
C ARG A 162 -10.32 -18.50 -28.23
N LYS A 163 -11.47 -18.18 -28.81
CA LYS A 163 -12.61 -19.11 -28.92
C LYS A 163 -12.20 -20.39 -29.65
N GLN A 164 -11.55 -20.27 -30.80
CA GLN A 164 -11.11 -21.44 -31.59
C GLN A 164 -10.15 -22.34 -30.82
N LEU A 165 -9.19 -21.75 -30.07
CA LEU A 165 -8.28 -22.51 -29.20
C LEU A 165 -9.04 -23.28 -28.12
N LEU A 166 -9.99 -22.64 -27.43
CA LEU A 166 -10.76 -23.29 -26.37
C LEU A 166 -11.65 -24.43 -26.91
N GLU A 167 -12.25 -24.25 -28.08
CA GLU A 167 -12.98 -25.32 -28.74
C GLU A 167 -12.06 -26.48 -29.14
N ALA A 168 -10.84 -26.19 -29.61
CA ALA A 168 -9.84 -27.19 -29.93
C ALA A 168 -9.37 -27.96 -28.69
N GLU A 169 -9.05 -27.27 -27.59
CA GLU A 169 -8.73 -27.89 -26.30
C GLU A 169 -9.86 -28.79 -25.81
N SER A 170 -11.11 -28.35 -25.95
CA SER A 170 -12.29 -29.12 -25.56
C SER A 170 -12.50 -30.36 -26.43
N ARG A 171 -12.23 -30.27 -27.74
CA ARG A 171 -12.23 -31.42 -28.66
C ARG A 171 -11.10 -32.39 -28.32
N ASN A 172 -9.89 -31.89 -28.04
CA ASN A 172 -8.74 -32.73 -27.71
C ASN A 172 -8.98 -33.51 -26.42
N LYS A 173 -9.44 -32.83 -25.35
CA LYS A 173 -9.80 -33.48 -24.08
C LYS A 173 -10.85 -34.57 -24.27
N ARG A 174 -11.81 -34.37 -25.18
CA ARG A 174 -12.83 -35.38 -25.50
C ARG A 174 -12.24 -36.61 -26.19
N VAL A 175 -11.32 -36.41 -27.13
CA VAL A 175 -10.60 -37.49 -27.81
C VAL A 175 -9.68 -38.24 -26.85
N ASP A 176 -8.96 -37.52 -25.99
CA ASP A 176 -8.09 -38.10 -24.96
C ASP A 176 -8.88 -38.92 -23.93
N TRP A 177 -10.07 -38.44 -23.54
CA TRP A 177 -10.99 -39.16 -22.66
C TRP A 177 -11.47 -40.47 -23.31
N LEU A 178 -11.90 -40.43 -24.58
CA LEU A 178 -12.31 -41.62 -25.31
C LEU A 178 -11.17 -42.64 -25.45
N ARG A 179 -9.94 -42.20 -25.70
CA ARG A 179 -8.76 -43.08 -25.79
C ARG A 179 -8.39 -43.71 -24.44
N SER A 180 -8.69 -43.05 -23.33
CA SER A 180 -8.41 -43.58 -21.99
C SER A 180 -9.46 -44.59 -21.50
N CYS A 181 -10.60 -44.69 -22.19
CA CYS A 181 -11.70 -45.63 -21.86
C CYS A 181 -11.72 -46.90 -22.73
N LEU A 182 -10.86 -47.01 -23.74
CA LEU A 182 -10.60 -48.24 -24.51
C LEU A 182 -9.32 -48.92 -24.02
#